data_AF-W2J0T3-F1
#
_entry.id   AF-W2J0T3-F1
#
_cell.length_a   1.000
_cell.length_b   1.000
_cell.length_c   1.000
_cell.angle_alpha   90.00
_cell.angle_beta   90.00
_cell.angle_gamma   90.00
#
_symmetry.space_group_name_H-M   'P 1'
#
loop_
_entity.id
_entity.type
_entity.pdbx_description
1 polymer ?
#
loop_
_entity_poly.entity_id
_entity_poly.type
_entity_poly.pdbx_seq_one_letter_code
_entity_poly.pdbx_strand_id
1 'polypeptide(L)'
;MANSRQRIAKRSASAPMPRKLTKQTSSSMSSYNADGVPLSDGKPEYLELSDDVKDLLVKQISTAVEDVLDSMMHEGTKDAHWRSKMRKDDVEYYEDRESVTKGQSRFCCVSATDASVEDVINLFLVSDTDMLLQRCRIMYDNLMDARILSVLEHPSEEHPMRSSYVRYTAFKTPALLRNHRDMCVVVATDVIHRPDGSTVGYCVWDSLNLPEVSEFDVPQGFIRSRMFRSGYFVQNSGEPNSETKVAYIVGIEAGGFAPRLAARYVMPRFGAVLSRVVGHLRRKQLDPSTFAPQAEWTDKHKAEFCQCCSKHFGAVKLLDTRRYNCVVCGDAICHACHHVEEVEVRGARNTTVGICVGCKTASRKQSRISRWSSRWNSSISTDSTESSTRSLPI
;
A
#
# COMPACT_ATOMS: atom_id res chain seq x y z
N MET A 1 -78.82 16.17 -3.87
CA MET A 1 -78.21 15.65 -5.12
C MET A 1 -76.81 15.16 -4.77
N ALA A 2 -76.69 13.95 -4.24
CA ALA A 2 -76.39 12.74 -4.99
C ALA A 2 -75.09 12.88 -5.80
N ASN A 3 -73.97 12.37 -5.28
CA ASN A 3 -72.87 11.98 -6.15
C ASN A 3 -72.21 10.68 -5.67
N SER A 4 -72.16 9.77 -6.63
CA SER A 4 -71.93 8.33 -6.56
C SER A 4 -70.48 7.98 -6.25
N ARG A 5 -70.27 7.09 -5.27
CA ARG A 5 -69.01 6.36 -5.07
C ARG A 5 -69.01 5.12 -5.97
N GLN A 6 -68.32 5.19 -7.11
CA GLN A 6 -68.02 4.01 -7.92
C GLN A 6 -66.84 3.23 -7.32
N ARG A 7 -67.11 1.98 -6.93
CA ARG A 7 -66.11 0.95 -6.59
C ARG A 7 -65.43 0.47 -7.87
N ILE A 8 -64.11 0.63 -7.96
CA ILE A 8 -63.30 0.01 -9.01
C ILE A 8 -62.90 -1.40 -8.56
N ALA A 9 -63.26 -2.38 -9.37
CA ALA A 9 -62.98 -3.79 -9.18
C ALA A 9 -61.50 -4.14 -9.42
N LYS A 10 -60.94 -4.97 -8.54
CA LYS A 10 -59.58 -5.52 -8.63
C LYS A 10 -59.49 -6.50 -9.81
N ARG A 11 -58.55 -6.28 -10.73
CA ARG A 11 -58.17 -7.26 -11.76
C ARG A 11 -57.22 -8.30 -11.18
N SER A 12 -57.59 -9.57 -11.33
CA SER A 12 -56.85 -10.75 -10.89
C SER A 12 -55.51 -10.93 -11.61
N ALA A 13 -54.54 -11.39 -10.84
CA ALA A 13 -53.20 -11.77 -11.27
C ALA A 13 -53.22 -13.02 -12.18
N SER A 14 -52.48 -12.96 -13.27
CA SER A 14 -52.11 -14.10 -14.10
C SER A 14 -50.96 -14.88 -13.44
N ALA A 15 -51.18 -16.18 -13.21
CA ALA A 15 -50.18 -17.10 -12.66
C ALA A 15 -49.08 -17.45 -13.70
N PRO A 16 -47.86 -17.79 -13.26
CA PRO A 16 -46.70 -17.96 -14.13
C PRO A 16 -46.62 -19.38 -14.75
N MET A 17 -46.08 -19.46 -15.97
CA MET A 17 -45.76 -20.73 -16.63
C MET A 17 -44.49 -21.39 -16.04
N PRO A 18 -44.42 -22.72 -15.94
CA PRO A 18 -43.29 -23.41 -15.34
C PRO A 18 -42.15 -23.58 -16.37
N ARG A 19 -41.05 -22.86 -16.18
CA ARG A 19 -39.76 -23.23 -16.81
C ARG A 19 -39.18 -24.41 -16.03
N LYS A 20 -39.15 -25.59 -16.65
CA LYS A 20 -38.35 -26.73 -16.19
C LYS A 20 -36.87 -26.34 -16.21
N LEU A 21 -36.30 -26.07 -15.04
CA LEU A 21 -34.85 -26.00 -14.85
C LEU A 21 -34.39 -27.36 -14.33
N THR A 22 -33.63 -28.08 -15.14
CA THR A 22 -32.85 -29.24 -14.71
C THR A 22 -31.89 -28.81 -13.60
N LYS A 23 -32.11 -29.33 -12.39
CA LYS A 23 -31.17 -29.22 -11.26
C LYS A 23 -29.91 -30.03 -11.62
N GLN A 24 -28.89 -29.35 -12.12
CA GLN A 24 -27.53 -29.78 -11.82
C GLN A 24 -27.19 -29.20 -10.45
N THR A 25 -27.08 -30.09 -9.47
CA THR A 25 -26.57 -29.79 -8.14
C THR A 25 -25.08 -29.47 -8.23
N SER A 26 -24.72 -28.19 -8.36
CA SER A 26 -23.40 -27.72 -7.96
C SER A 26 -23.42 -27.54 -6.44
N SER A 27 -22.80 -28.47 -5.73
CA SER A 27 -22.56 -28.35 -4.29
C SER A 27 -21.62 -27.18 -4.04
N SER A 28 -22.14 -26.09 -3.46
CA SER A 28 -21.29 -24.97 -3.01
C SER A 28 -20.44 -25.45 -1.83
N MET A 29 -19.18 -25.80 -2.08
CA MET A 29 -18.22 -26.09 -1.02
C MET A 29 -17.46 -24.80 -0.70
N SER A 30 -17.71 -24.26 0.50
CA SER A 30 -17.01 -23.09 1.03
C SER A 30 -15.49 -23.33 0.99
N SER A 31 -14.70 -22.37 0.50
CA SER A 31 -13.23 -22.42 0.57
C SER A 31 -12.67 -22.15 1.98
N TYR A 32 -13.54 -22.01 2.98
CA TYR A 32 -13.16 -21.79 4.38
C TYR A 32 -14.02 -22.66 5.29
N ASN A 33 -13.40 -23.23 6.33
CA ASN A 33 -14.15 -23.95 7.35
C ASN A 33 -14.94 -22.97 8.24
N ALA A 34 -15.76 -23.51 9.16
CA ALA A 34 -16.57 -22.72 10.09
C ALA A 34 -15.74 -21.77 10.99
N ASP A 35 -14.43 -22.02 11.11
CA ASP A 35 -13.48 -21.23 11.89
C ASP A 35 -12.71 -20.19 11.04
N GLY A 36 -13.02 -20.08 9.73
CA GLY A 36 -12.38 -19.13 8.82
C GLY A 36 -10.97 -19.54 8.37
N VAL A 37 -10.61 -20.83 8.48
CA VAL A 37 -9.37 -21.39 7.95
C VAL A 37 -9.58 -21.81 6.49
N PRO A 38 -8.68 -21.46 5.56
CA PRO A 38 -8.77 -21.92 4.17
C PRO A 38 -8.88 -23.45 4.11
N LEU A 39 -9.90 -23.96 3.42
CA LEU A 39 -9.99 -25.35 3.03
C LEU A 39 -9.06 -25.54 1.84
N SER A 40 -8.04 -26.39 2.00
CA SER A 40 -7.08 -26.79 0.97
C SER A 40 -7.76 -27.69 -0.08
N ASP A 41 -8.79 -27.18 -0.75
CA ASP A 41 -9.52 -27.92 -1.77
C ASP A 41 -9.37 -27.23 -3.12
N GLY A 42 -8.40 -27.72 -3.89
CA GLY A 42 -8.35 -27.85 -5.36
C GLY A 42 -8.78 -26.72 -6.32
N LYS A 43 -9.21 -25.53 -5.89
CA LYS A 43 -9.48 -24.42 -6.81
C LYS A 43 -8.16 -23.93 -7.40
N PRO A 44 -8.10 -23.66 -8.72
CA PRO A 44 -6.88 -23.17 -9.33
C PRO A 44 -6.46 -21.87 -8.64
N GLU A 45 -5.19 -21.82 -8.26
CA GLU A 45 -4.55 -20.67 -7.60
C GLU A 45 -4.63 -19.41 -8.48
N TYR A 46 -4.82 -19.63 -9.79
CA TYR A 46 -4.91 -18.65 -10.83
C TYR A 46 -6.25 -18.72 -11.57
N LEU A 47 -6.72 -17.56 -12.01
CA LEU A 47 -7.91 -17.36 -12.81
C LEU A 47 -7.50 -17.25 -14.28
N GLU A 48 -8.00 -18.18 -15.09
CA GLU A 48 -7.92 -18.08 -16.54
C GLU A 48 -8.92 -17.04 -17.03
N LEU A 49 -8.42 -15.92 -17.52
CA LEU A 49 -9.19 -14.85 -18.13
C LEU A 49 -8.99 -14.88 -19.65
N SER A 50 -10.08 -14.71 -20.41
CA SER A 50 -9.97 -14.43 -21.84
C SER A 50 -9.31 -13.08 -22.07
N ASP A 51 -8.70 -12.89 -23.23
CA ASP A 51 -7.99 -11.65 -23.54
C ASP A 51 -8.93 -10.44 -23.58
N ASP A 52 -10.16 -10.61 -24.09
CA ASP A 52 -11.20 -9.57 -24.05
C ASP A 52 -11.50 -9.08 -22.62
N VAL A 53 -11.51 -10.01 -21.65
CA VAL A 53 -11.76 -9.68 -20.24
C VAL A 53 -10.54 -8.98 -19.63
N LYS A 54 -9.32 -9.41 -19.97
CA LYS A 54 -8.09 -8.73 -19.54
C LYS A 54 -8.07 -7.29 -20.06
N ASP A 55 -8.40 -7.08 -21.33
CA ASP A 55 -8.44 -5.75 -21.95
C ASP A 55 -9.48 -4.84 -21.28
N LEU A 56 -10.65 -5.39 -20.95
CA LEU A 56 -11.68 -4.66 -20.21
C LEU A 56 -11.19 -4.25 -18.81
N LEU A 57 -10.50 -5.14 -18.10
CA LEU A 57 -9.94 -4.85 -16.77
C LEU A 57 -8.80 -3.83 -16.82
N VAL A 58 -7.92 -3.92 -17.82
CA VAL A 58 -6.85 -2.93 -18.06
C VAL A 58 -7.45 -1.56 -18.34
N LYS A 59 -8.49 -1.49 -19.17
CA LYS A 59 -9.21 -0.23 -19.43
C LYS A 59 -9.87 0.32 -18.16
N GLN A 60 -10.55 -0.54 -17.40
CA GLN A 60 -11.18 -0.15 -16.13
C GLN A 60 -10.15 0.47 -15.17
N ILE A 61 -9.02 -0.21 -14.94
CA ILE A 61 -8.03 0.28 -13.98
C ILE A 61 -7.32 1.53 -14.49
N SER A 62 -7.11 1.67 -15.80
CA SER A 62 -6.55 2.88 -16.40
C SER A 62 -7.43 4.11 -16.14
N THR A 63 -8.75 4.00 -16.33
CA THR A 63 -9.69 5.08 -15.99
C THR A 63 -9.66 5.41 -14.50
N ALA A 64 -9.59 4.40 -13.63
CA ALA A 64 -9.49 4.64 -12.18
C ALA A 64 -8.17 5.32 -11.78
N VAL A 65 -7.07 5.04 -12.47
CA VAL A 65 -5.78 5.71 -12.29
C VAL A 65 -5.87 7.18 -12.69
N GLU A 66 -6.41 7.49 -13.86
CA GLU A 66 -6.64 8.86 -14.33
C GLU A 66 -7.45 9.67 -13.31
N ASP A 67 -8.60 9.13 -12.87
CA ASP A 67 -9.44 9.79 -11.86
C ASP A 67 -8.70 10.05 -10.53
N VAL A 68 -7.85 9.11 -10.10
CA VAL A 68 -7.05 9.26 -8.87
C VAL A 68 -6.00 10.36 -9.06
N LEU A 69 -5.24 10.32 -10.15
CA LEU A 69 -4.21 11.30 -10.45
C LEU A 69 -4.81 12.71 -10.55
N ASP A 70 -5.89 12.88 -11.30
CA ASP A 70 -6.59 14.16 -11.42
C ASP A 70 -7.04 14.65 -10.04
N SER A 71 -7.68 13.79 -9.23
CA SER A 71 -8.16 14.18 -7.90
C SER A 71 -7.06 14.58 -6.92
N MET A 72 -5.81 14.17 -7.12
CA MET A 72 -4.69 14.38 -6.18
C MET A 72 -3.72 15.48 -6.61
N MET A 73 -3.62 15.77 -7.91
CA MET A 73 -2.56 16.64 -8.47
C MET A 73 -2.98 18.10 -8.67
N HIS A 74 -4.23 18.48 -8.37
CA HIS A 74 -4.67 19.87 -8.47
C HIS A 74 -4.13 20.74 -7.31
N GLU A 75 -2.92 21.28 -7.50
CA GLU A 75 -2.35 22.36 -6.68
C GLU A 75 -2.90 23.72 -7.14
N GLY A 76 -4.11 24.08 -6.71
CA GLY A 76 -4.64 25.39 -7.08
C GLY A 76 -6.07 25.61 -6.64
N THR A 77 -6.22 26.52 -5.68
CA THR A 77 -7.46 26.86 -4.95
C THR A 77 -7.80 25.87 -3.85
N LYS A 78 -8.17 26.39 -2.68
CA LYS A 78 -8.50 25.63 -1.48
C LYS A 78 -9.53 24.53 -1.78
N ASP A 79 -9.04 23.31 -1.96
CA ASP A 79 -9.72 22.01 -1.96
C ASP A 79 -11.18 22.00 -2.45
N ALA A 80 -11.40 21.97 -3.77
CA ALA A 80 -12.71 21.60 -4.31
C ALA A 80 -13.05 20.14 -3.95
N HIS A 81 -12.12 19.20 -4.18
CA HIS A 81 -12.39 17.76 -4.02
C HIS A 81 -12.16 17.21 -2.60
N TRP A 82 -11.11 17.62 -1.90
CA TRP A 82 -10.68 16.99 -0.64
C TRP A 82 -10.82 17.91 0.58
N ARG A 83 -11.88 17.77 1.37
CA ARG A 83 -12.05 18.63 2.56
C ARG A 83 -11.34 18.04 3.76
N SER A 84 -10.41 18.79 4.35
CA SER A 84 -9.76 18.43 5.61
C SER A 84 -10.80 18.14 6.72
N LYS A 85 -10.55 17.07 7.48
CA LYS A 85 -11.45 16.57 8.54
C LYS A 85 -10.84 16.55 9.91
N MET A 86 -9.67 15.96 10.01
CA MET A 86 -8.98 15.78 11.27
C MET A 86 -7.49 15.55 11.02
N ARG A 87 -6.71 15.74 12.08
CA ARG A 87 -5.33 15.30 12.19
C ARG A 87 -5.22 14.41 13.42
N LYS A 88 -4.57 13.27 13.29
CA LYS A 88 -4.25 12.38 14.40
C LYS A 88 -2.83 11.89 14.22
N ASP A 89 -2.00 12.11 15.23
CA ASP A 89 -0.56 11.85 15.17
C ASP A 89 0.05 12.56 13.93
N ASP A 90 0.83 11.86 13.11
CA ASP A 90 1.45 12.35 11.87
C ASP A 90 0.59 12.07 10.61
N VAL A 91 -0.72 11.88 10.79
CA VAL A 91 -1.66 11.58 9.70
C VAL A 91 -2.75 12.63 9.61
N GLU A 92 -2.88 13.23 8.43
CA GLU A 92 -3.94 14.15 8.07
C GLU A 92 -5.03 13.44 7.29
N TYR A 93 -6.29 13.81 7.50
CA TYR A 93 -7.44 13.11 6.92
C TYR A 93 -8.32 14.07 6.14
N TYR A 94 -8.76 13.63 4.97
CA TYR A 94 -9.61 14.40 4.05
C TYR A 94 -10.80 13.54 3.60
N GLU A 95 -11.94 14.17 3.32
CA GLU A 95 -13.14 13.52 2.78
C GLU A 95 -13.46 14.10 1.40
N ASP A 96 -13.76 13.21 0.45
CA ASP A 96 -14.30 13.55 -0.86
C ASP A 96 -15.82 13.55 -0.79
N ARG A 97 -16.41 14.71 -1.07
CA ARG A 97 -17.86 14.93 -1.03
C ARG A 97 -18.47 15.15 -2.40
N GLU A 98 -17.65 15.27 -3.43
CA GLU A 98 -18.09 15.71 -4.75
C GLU A 98 -18.14 14.56 -5.74
N SER A 99 -17.20 13.60 -5.66
CA SER A 99 -17.13 12.49 -6.62
C SER A 99 -17.92 11.23 -6.20
N VAL A 100 -18.66 11.29 -5.08
CA VAL A 100 -19.36 10.13 -4.50
C VAL A 100 -20.87 10.17 -4.74
N THR A 101 -21.45 9.01 -5.04
CA THR A 101 -22.91 8.86 -5.16
C THR A 101 -23.54 8.36 -3.84
N LYS A 102 -24.88 8.29 -3.78
CA LYS A 102 -25.60 7.83 -2.58
C LYS A 102 -25.19 6.40 -2.21
N GLY A 103 -24.68 6.20 -1.00
CA GLY A 103 -24.22 4.89 -0.51
C GLY A 103 -22.71 4.64 -0.71
N GLN A 104 -22.02 5.58 -1.35
CA GLN A 104 -20.57 5.59 -1.45
C GLN A 104 -19.96 6.54 -0.41
N SER A 105 -18.73 6.26 -0.03
CA SER A 105 -17.90 7.16 0.78
C SER A 105 -16.48 7.09 0.28
N ARG A 106 -15.84 8.25 0.11
CA ARG A 106 -14.44 8.35 -0.32
C ARG A 106 -13.70 9.32 0.58
N PHE A 107 -12.56 8.88 1.10
CA PHE A 107 -11.70 9.67 1.97
C PHE A 107 -10.24 9.32 1.69
N CYS A 108 -9.31 10.16 2.13
CA CYS A 108 -7.90 9.81 2.11
C CYS A 108 -7.24 10.19 3.44
N CYS A 109 -6.15 9.48 3.74
CA CYS A 109 -5.24 9.82 4.82
C CYS A 109 -3.86 10.07 4.23
N VAL A 110 -3.18 11.09 4.74
CA VAL A 110 -1.94 11.62 4.18
C VAL A 110 -0.89 11.66 5.28
N SER A 111 0.30 11.19 4.95
CA SER A 111 1.49 11.29 5.79
C SER A 111 2.72 11.53 4.91
N ALA A 112 3.88 11.65 5.51
CA ALA A 112 5.14 11.90 4.82
C ALA A 112 6.21 10.88 5.23
N THR A 113 7.13 10.59 4.31
CA THR A 113 8.25 9.69 4.53
C THR A 113 9.51 10.21 3.85
N ASP A 114 10.66 9.83 4.38
CA ASP A 114 11.96 10.08 3.75
C ASP A 114 12.29 9.08 2.63
N ALA A 115 11.47 8.04 2.47
CA ALA A 115 11.65 7.06 1.39
C ALA A 115 11.34 7.68 0.03
N SER A 116 12.02 7.22 -1.03
CA SER A 116 11.70 7.72 -2.37
C SER A 116 10.35 7.19 -2.85
N VAL A 117 9.78 7.81 -3.88
CA VAL A 117 8.52 7.37 -4.48
C VAL A 117 8.59 5.89 -4.89
N GLU A 118 9.70 5.48 -5.53
CA GLU A 118 9.94 4.10 -5.96
C GLU A 118 9.99 3.11 -4.79
N ASP A 119 10.51 3.48 -3.61
CA ASP A 119 10.51 2.58 -2.45
C ASP A 119 9.10 2.29 -1.98
N VAL A 120 8.25 3.33 -1.98
CA VAL A 120 6.85 3.20 -1.60
C VAL A 120 6.13 2.32 -2.60
N ILE A 121 6.31 2.57 -3.91
CA ILE A 121 5.64 1.78 -4.97
C ILE A 121 6.14 0.34 -5.01
N ASN A 122 7.41 0.09 -4.70
CA ASN A 122 7.99 -1.26 -4.62
C ASN A 122 7.40 -2.11 -3.47
N LEU A 123 6.61 -1.53 -2.55
CA LEU A 123 5.81 -2.32 -1.60
C LEU A 123 4.61 -3.02 -2.27
N PHE A 124 4.19 -2.54 -3.44
CA PHE A 124 3.00 -3.00 -4.16
C PHE A 124 3.32 -3.76 -5.44
N LEU A 125 4.57 -3.72 -5.89
CA LEU A 125 5.09 -4.64 -6.90
C LEU A 125 5.19 -6.03 -6.30
N VAL A 126 4.49 -6.98 -6.91
CA VAL A 126 4.38 -8.37 -6.47
C VAL A 126 4.57 -9.29 -7.67
N SER A 127 5.44 -10.30 -7.54
CA SER A 127 5.72 -11.32 -8.56
C SER A 127 4.83 -12.54 -8.40
N ASP A 128 4.42 -12.81 -7.17
CA ASP A 128 3.70 -14.02 -6.77
C ASP A 128 2.87 -13.76 -5.51
N THR A 129 2.02 -14.74 -5.19
CA THR A 129 1.12 -14.72 -4.03
C THR A 129 1.86 -14.64 -2.69
N ASP A 130 3.03 -15.27 -2.56
CA ASP A 130 3.80 -15.27 -1.31
C ASP A 130 4.35 -13.87 -1.00
N MET A 131 4.92 -13.20 -2.00
CA MET A 131 5.34 -11.81 -1.86
C MET A 131 4.14 -10.92 -1.57
N LEU A 132 3.01 -11.08 -2.26
CA LEU A 132 1.79 -10.33 -1.96
C LEU A 132 1.36 -10.49 -0.49
N LEU A 133 1.31 -11.73 0.02
CA LEU A 133 0.98 -12.02 1.42
C LEU A 133 1.95 -11.34 2.38
N GLN A 134 3.26 -11.40 2.11
CA GLN A 134 4.28 -10.72 2.91
C GLN A 134 4.05 -9.21 2.94
N ARG A 135 3.77 -8.59 1.79
CA ARG A 135 3.51 -7.14 1.69
C ARG A 135 2.20 -6.74 2.38
N CYS A 136 1.13 -7.52 2.21
CA CYS A 136 -0.14 -7.29 2.89
C CYS A 136 -0.02 -7.39 4.42
N ARG A 137 0.83 -8.27 4.96
CA ARG A 137 1.07 -8.38 6.41
C ARG A 137 1.79 -7.17 7.02
N ILE A 138 2.51 -6.37 6.22
CA ILE A 138 3.06 -5.09 6.68
C ILE A 138 1.92 -4.10 6.96
N MET A 139 0.89 -4.13 6.12
CA MET A 139 -0.22 -3.17 6.13
C MET A 139 -1.33 -3.56 7.13
N TYR A 140 -1.67 -4.85 7.16
CA TYR A 140 -2.90 -5.34 7.77
C TYR A 140 -2.65 -6.48 8.78
N ASP A 141 -2.89 -6.20 10.06
CA ASP A 141 -2.76 -7.21 11.13
C ASP A 141 -3.89 -8.25 11.12
N ASN A 142 -5.00 -7.95 10.44
CA ASN A 142 -6.20 -8.79 10.37
C ASN A 142 -6.33 -9.51 9.02
N LEU A 143 -5.26 -9.60 8.24
CA LEU A 143 -5.23 -10.35 6.99
C LEU A 143 -5.47 -11.84 7.27
N MET A 144 -6.41 -12.44 6.55
CA MET A 144 -6.65 -13.89 6.56
C MET A 144 -6.03 -14.56 5.36
N ASP A 145 -6.17 -13.95 4.18
CA ASP A 145 -5.69 -14.48 2.91
C ASP A 145 -5.44 -13.33 1.92
N ALA A 146 -4.53 -13.54 0.98
CA ALA A 146 -4.29 -12.68 -0.16
C ALA A 146 -3.73 -13.53 -1.30
N ARG A 147 -4.26 -13.37 -2.51
CA ARG A 147 -3.84 -14.14 -3.69
C ARG A 147 -3.81 -13.26 -4.93
N ILE A 148 -2.80 -13.48 -5.77
CA ILE A 148 -2.82 -12.99 -7.14
C ILE A 148 -3.68 -13.98 -7.93
N LEU A 149 -4.81 -13.50 -8.45
CA LEU A 149 -5.69 -14.33 -9.26
C LEU A 149 -5.26 -14.31 -10.72
N SER A 150 -4.79 -13.19 -11.25
CA SER A 150 -4.35 -13.11 -12.64
C SER A 150 -3.41 -11.93 -12.82
N VAL A 151 -2.36 -12.08 -13.62
CA VAL A 151 -1.49 -10.96 -14.01
C VAL A 151 -1.91 -10.48 -15.39
N LEU A 152 -2.17 -9.18 -15.49
CA LEU A 152 -2.58 -8.50 -16.71
C LEU A 152 -1.38 -7.84 -17.41
N GLU A 153 -0.43 -7.33 -16.63
CA GLU A 153 0.78 -6.67 -17.12
C GLU A 153 1.92 -6.88 -16.11
N HIS A 154 3.07 -7.35 -16.61
CA HIS A 154 4.29 -7.48 -15.81
C HIS A 154 5.18 -6.23 -15.98
N PRO A 155 5.98 -5.89 -14.96
CA PRO A 155 7.06 -4.92 -15.12
C PRO A 155 8.00 -5.28 -16.26
N SER A 156 8.38 -4.27 -17.05
CA SER A 156 9.36 -4.40 -18.13
C SER A 156 10.68 -3.70 -17.77
N GLU A 157 11.71 -3.88 -18.58
CA GLU A 157 12.98 -3.16 -18.40
C GLU A 157 12.81 -1.64 -18.53
N GLU A 158 11.97 -1.21 -19.49
CA GLU A 158 11.66 0.21 -19.73
C GLU A 158 10.75 0.80 -18.64
N HIS A 159 9.81 0.00 -18.14
CA HIS A 159 8.83 0.40 -17.13
C HIS A 159 8.85 -0.55 -15.92
N PRO A 160 9.91 -0.49 -15.08
CA PRO A 160 10.13 -1.46 -14.00
C PRO A 160 9.16 -1.32 -12.82
N MET A 161 8.36 -0.25 -12.79
CA MET A 161 7.34 0.00 -11.76
C MET A 161 5.92 -0.18 -12.29
N ARG A 162 5.76 -0.43 -13.60
CA ARG A 162 4.46 -0.62 -14.22
C ARG A 162 4.02 -2.07 -14.07
N SER A 163 2.89 -2.29 -13.40
CA SER A 163 2.31 -3.64 -13.30
C SER A 163 0.80 -3.54 -13.16
N SER A 164 0.09 -4.55 -13.66
CA SER A 164 -1.35 -4.66 -13.53
C SER A 164 -1.75 -6.11 -13.20
N TYR A 165 -2.57 -6.31 -12.18
CA TYR A 165 -2.96 -7.66 -11.73
C TYR A 165 -4.31 -7.67 -11.00
N VAL A 166 -4.95 -8.83 -11.01
CA VAL A 166 -6.17 -9.13 -10.25
C VAL A 166 -5.79 -9.73 -8.91
N ARG A 167 -6.31 -9.16 -7.84
CA ARG A 167 -6.01 -9.53 -6.45
C ARG A 167 -7.27 -9.90 -5.68
N TYR A 168 -7.21 -11.02 -4.98
CA TYR A 168 -8.12 -11.36 -3.89
C TYR A 168 -7.48 -11.03 -2.53
N THR A 169 -8.26 -10.49 -1.60
CA THR A 169 -7.85 -10.34 -0.20
C THR A 169 -9.01 -10.62 0.74
N ALA A 170 -8.73 -11.29 1.86
CA ALA A 170 -9.68 -11.61 2.91
C ALA A 170 -9.20 -11.04 4.26
N PHE A 171 -10.13 -10.45 5.01
CA PHE A 171 -9.87 -9.79 6.27
C PHE A 171 -10.80 -10.27 7.37
N LYS A 172 -10.21 -10.56 8.52
CA LYS A 172 -10.93 -10.87 9.75
C LYS A 172 -11.59 -9.61 10.26
N THR A 173 -12.89 -9.69 10.49
CA THR A 173 -13.68 -8.63 11.12
C THR A 173 -13.83 -8.89 12.62
N PRO A 174 -14.02 -7.83 13.43
CA PRO A 174 -14.43 -7.99 14.83
C PRO A 174 -15.67 -8.88 14.96
N ALA A 175 -15.72 -9.74 15.99
CA ALA A 175 -16.77 -10.74 16.18
C ALA A 175 -18.21 -10.17 16.16
N LEU A 176 -18.38 -8.91 16.57
CA LEU A 176 -19.66 -8.19 16.54
C LEU A 176 -20.26 -8.05 15.14
N LEU A 177 -19.44 -8.09 14.07
CA LEU A 177 -19.88 -7.90 12.70
C LEU A 177 -20.34 -9.19 12.00
N ARG A 178 -20.33 -10.35 12.70
CA ARG A 178 -20.74 -11.72 12.29
C ARG A 178 -20.09 -12.30 11.03
N ASN A 179 -19.73 -11.49 10.05
CA ASN A 179 -19.16 -11.90 8.77
C ASN A 179 -17.82 -11.19 8.52
N HIS A 180 -16.87 -11.95 7.98
CA HIS A 180 -15.59 -11.45 7.49
C HIS A 180 -15.75 -10.67 6.18
N ARG A 181 -14.70 -9.99 5.72
CA ARG A 181 -14.75 -9.21 4.48
C ARG A 181 -13.75 -9.75 3.49
N ASP A 182 -14.18 -9.93 2.25
CA ASP A 182 -13.29 -10.19 1.13
C ASP A 182 -13.41 -9.09 0.07
N MET A 183 -12.40 -8.97 -0.77
CA MET A 183 -12.34 -8.02 -1.87
C MET A 183 -11.68 -8.70 -3.06
N CYS A 184 -12.24 -8.48 -4.26
CA CYS A 184 -11.62 -8.85 -5.54
C CYS A 184 -11.44 -7.56 -6.33
N VAL A 185 -10.20 -7.19 -6.62
CA VAL A 185 -9.86 -5.91 -7.25
C VAL A 185 -8.89 -6.11 -8.40
N VAL A 186 -8.98 -5.26 -9.41
CA VAL A 186 -7.88 -5.03 -10.37
C VAL A 186 -6.99 -3.94 -9.79
N VAL A 187 -5.68 -4.14 -9.87
CA VAL A 187 -4.63 -3.27 -9.32
C VAL A 187 -3.75 -2.81 -10.47
N ALA A 188 -3.31 -1.55 -10.46
CA ALA A 188 -2.25 -1.03 -11.32
C ALA A 188 -1.25 -0.22 -10.50
N THR A 189 0.03 -0.34 -10.85
CA THR A 189 1.13 0.44 -10.27
C THR A 189 1.91 1.15 -11.36
N ASP A 190 2.50 2.30 -11.06
CA ASP A 190 3.55 2.90 -11.88
C ASP A 190 4.31 4.00 -11.11
N VAL A 191 5.42 4.45 -11.70
CA VAL A 191 6.14 5.67 -11.30
C VAL A 191 6.36 6.54 -12.53
N ILE A 192 6.02 7.82 -12.40
CA ILE A 192 6.11 8.85 -13.42
C ILE A 192 7.12 9.90 -12.95
N HIS A 193 8.24 10.00 -13.66
CA HIS A 193 9.21 11.09 -13.49
C HIS A 193 8.80 12.27 -14.38
N ARG A 194 8.74 13.47 -13.79
CA ARG A 194 8.33 14.68 -14.51
C ARG A 194 9.53 15.53 -14.91
N PRO A 195 9.40 16.34 -15.98
CA PRO A 195 10.47 17.24 -16.42
C PRO A 195 10.87 18.30 -15.40
N ASP A 196 9.97 18.65 -14.47
CA ASP A 196 10.23 19.59 -13.37
C ASP A 196 11.07 19.00 -12.22
N GLY A 197 11.47 17.72 -12.33
CA GLY A 197 12.22 17.00 -11.31
C GLY A 197 11.33 16.35 -10.24
N SER A 198 10.03 16.61 -10.24
CA SER A 198 9.09 15.93 -9.35
C SER A 198 8.85 14.49 -9.80
N THR A 199 8.52 13.62 -8.85
CA THR A 199 8.21 12.21 -9.12
C THR A 199 6.87 11.88 -8.50
N VAL A 200 6.02 11.20 -9.27
CA VAL A 200 4.70 10.72 -8.85
C VAL A 200 4.68 9.21 -8.98
N GLY A 201 4.14 8.51 -7.99
CA GLY A 201 3.94 7.07 -8.04
C GLY A 201 2.55 6.72 -7.58
N TYR A 202 2.03 5.61 -8.08
CA TYR A 202 0.73 5.13 -7.65
C TYR A 202 0.66 3.61 -7.52
N CYS A 203 -0.26 3.17 -6.66
CA CYS A 203 -0.80 1.82 -6.62
C CYS A 203 -2.31 1.97 -6.47
N VAL A 204 -3.04 1.91 -7.58
CA VAL A 204 -4.49 2.11 -7.61
C VAL A 204 -5.16 0.76 -7.75
N TRP A 205 -6.34 0.62 -7.15
CA TRP A 205 -7.19 -0.54 -7.35
C TRP A 205 -8.67 -0.18 -7.35
N ASP A 206 -9.41 -0.99 -8.08
CA ASP A 206 -10.86 -0.89 -8.24
C ASP A 206 -11.49 -2.28 -8.18
N SER A 207 -12.69 -2.39 -7.64
CA SER A 207 -13.37 -3.70 -7.58
C SER A 207 -13.68 -4.17 -8.98
N LEU A 208 -13.50 -5.47 -9.21
CA LEU A 208 -13.79 -6.06 -10.52
C LEU A 208 -15.25 -5.78 -10.92
N ASN A 209 -15.45 -5.21 -12.11
CA ASN A 209 -16.76 -4.90 -12.67
C ASN A 209 -17.02 -5.78 -13.91
N LEU A 210 -17.10 -7.09 -13.70
CA LEU A 210 -17.42 -8.04 -14.76
C LEU A 210 -18.75 -8.75 -14.47
N PRO A 211 -19.56 -9.07 -15.50
CA PRO A 211 -20.74 -9.91 -15.34
C PRO A 211 -20.40 -11.29 -14.74
N GLU A 212 -19.31 -11.91 -15.22
CA GLU A 212 -18.80 -13.21 -14.74
C GLU A 212 -18.20 -13.12 -13.33
N VAL A 213 -17.76 -11.94 -12.86
CA VAL A 213 -17.26 -11.75 -11.48
C VAL A 213 -18.37 -11.88 -10.43
N SER A 214 -19.62 -11.65 -10.81
CA SER A 214 -20.75 -11.98 -9.94
C SER A 214 -20.80 -13.49 -9.60
N GLU A 215 -20.08 -14.33 -10.35
CA GLU A 215 -19.89 -15.76 -10.12
C GLU A 215 -18.66 -16.11 -9.26
N PHE A 216 -17.83 -15.14 -8.82
CA PHE A 216 -16.87 -15.42 -7.74
C PHE A 216 -17.62 -15.70 -6.45
N ASP A 217 -17.78 -16.98 -6.13
CA ASP A 217 -18.36 -17.45 -4.87
C ASP A 217 -17.83 -16.61 -3.71
N VAL A 218 -18.73 -15.82 -3.11
CA VAL A 218 -18.43 -15.18 -1.83
C VAL A 218 -18.29 -16.33 -0.83
N PRO A 219 -17.10 -16.53 -0.21
CA PRO A 219 -16.93 -17.68 0.65
C PRO A 219 -17.90 -17.62 1.83
N GLN A 220 -18.30 -18.77 2.36
CA GLN A 220 -19.26 -18.80 3.45
C GLN A 220 -18.71 -18.02 4.65
N GLY A 221 -19.55 -17.17 5.25
CA GLY A 221 -19.15 -16.30 6.35
C GLY A 221 -18.48 -14.99 5.93
N PHE A 222 -18.30 -14.75 4.62
CA PHE A 222 -17.78 -13.48 4.09
C PHE A 222 -18.87 -12.60 3.50
N ILE A 223 -18.60 -11.29 3.45
CA ILE A 223 -19.36 -10.31 2.67
C ILE A 223 -18.37 -9.55 1.79
N ARG A 224 -18.56 -9.63 0.47
CA ARG A 224 -17.77 -8.90 -0.53
C ARG A 224 -17.87 -7.40 -0.30
N SER A 225 -16.72 -6.79 -0.02
CA SER A 225 -16.56 -5.35 0.02
C SER A 225 -16.24 -4.84 -1.38
N ARG A 226 -16.96 -3.81 -1.82
CA ARG A 226 -16.65 -3.07 -3.04
C ARG A 226 -15.89 -1.79 -2.71
N MET A 227 -14.68 -1.71 -3.23
CA MET A 227 -13.84 -0.53 -3.26
C MET A 227 -13.85 0.10 -4.65
N PHE A 228 -13.71 1.42 -4.72
CA PHE A 228 -13.56 2.14 -5.97
C PHE A 228 -12.52 3.24 -5.87
N ARG A 229 -11.79 3.49 -6.97
CA ARG A 229 -10.76 4.55 -7.08
C ARG A 229 -9.90 4.68 -5.81
N SER A 230 -9.51 3.54 -5.28
CA SER A 230 -8.78 3.39 -4.01
C SER A 230 -7.33 3.13 -4.33
N GLY A 231 -6.42 3.46 -3.43
CA GLY A 231 -5.02 3.32 -3.78
C GLY A 231 -4.06 4.10 -2.91
N TYR A 232 -2.78 3.96 -3.22
CA TYR A 232 -1.75 4.87 -2.78
C TYR A 232 -1.42 5.84 -3.91
N PHE A 233 -1.37 7.13 -3.57
CA PHE A 233 -0.78 8.18 -4.38
C PHE A 233 0.44 8.72 -3.64
N VAL A 234 1.57 8.79 -4.33
CA VAL A 234 2.86 9.12 -3.73
C VAL A 234 3.52 10.21 -4.56
N GLN A 235 4.03 11.25 -3.91
CA GLN A 235 4.62 12.38 -4.62
C GLN A 235 5.83 12.93 -3.86
N ASN A 236 6.90 13.19 -4.60
CA ASN A 236 8.03 13.98 -4.13
C ASN A 236 8.21 15.16 -5.10
N SER A 237 8.44 16.37 -4.58
CA SER A 237 8.56 17.56 -5.43
C SER A 237 9.89 17.66 -6.17
N GLY A 238 10.90 16.83 -5.84
CA GLY A 238 12.25 16.94 -6.38
C GLY A 238 13.11 17.99 -5.66
N GLU A 239 12.50 18.87 -4.87
CA GLU A 239 13.19 19.94 -4.17
C GLU A 239 14.18 19.39 -3.11
N PRO A 240 15.32 20.06 -2.88
CA PRO A 240 16.27 19.66 -1.86
C PRO A 240 15.61 19.53 -0.48
N ASN A 241 15.83 18.38 0.17
CA ASN A 241 15.26 18.03 1.49
C ASN A 241 13.72 17.93 1.53
N SER A 242 13.03 17.86 0.40
CA SER A 242 11.60 17.55 0.37
C SER A 242 11.32 16.11 0.82
N GLU A 243 10.33 15.94 1.69
CA GLU A 243 9.80 14.63 2.05
C GLU A 243 8.86 14.11 0.96
N THR A 244 8.75 12.80 0.86
CA THR A 244 7.79 12.14 -0.04
C THR A 244 6.43 12.07 0.66
N LYS A 245 5.43 12.72 0.08
CA LYS A 245 4.03 12.65 0.51
C LYS A 245 3.45 11.30 0.10
N VAL A 246 2.77 10.63 1.03
CA VAL A 246 2.07 9.37 0.81
C VAL A 246 0.60 9.56 1.20
N ALA A 247 -0.29 9.47 0.22
CA ALA A 247 -1.73 9.49 0.42
C ALA A 247 -2.30 8.08 0.23
N TYR A 248 -3.02 7.58 1.22
CA TYR A 248 -3.81 6.37 1.12
C TYR A 248 -5.30 6.72 0.95
N ILE A 249 -5.83 6.43 -0.23
CA ILE A 249 -7.16 6.76 -0.71
C ILE A 249 -8.07 5.54 -0.57
N VAL A 250 -9.26 5.77 -0.02
CA VAL A 250 -10.25 4.73 0.27
C VAL A 250 -11.61 5.19 -0.23
N GLY A 251 -12.06 4.60 -1.34
CA GLY A 251 -13.44 4.69 -1.82
C GLY A 251 -14.15 3.37 -1.57
N ILE A 252 -15.27 3.38 -0.85
CA ILE A 252 -16.01 2.17 -0.49
C ILE A 252 -17.52 2.35 -0.70
N GLU A 253 -18.18 1.28 -1.15
CA GLU A 253 -19.64 1.16 -1.12
C GLU A 253 -20.09 0.74 0.27
N ALA A 254 -20.05 1.68 1.21
CA ALA A 254 -20.52 1.45 2.57
C ALA A 254 -22.04 1.46 2.55
N GLY A 255 -22.67 0.28 2.42
CA GLY A 255 -24.13 0.08 2.41
C GLY A 255 -24.86 0.68 3.64
N GLY A 256 -25.02 2.00 3.67
CA GLY A 256 -25.79 2.76 4.65
C GLY A 256 -25.06 3.22 5.91
N PHE A 257 -23.71 3.16 6.03
CA PHE A 257 -23.06 3.74 7.21
C PHE A 257 -23.23 5.27 7.25
N ALA A 258 -23.67 5.80 8.38
CA ALA A 258 -23.74 7.25 8.55
C ALA A 258 -22.32 7.87 8.46
N PRO A 259 -22.09 8.93 7.66
CA PRO A 259 -20.76 9.51 7.43
C PRO A 259 -19.98 9.85 8.71
N ARG A 260 -20.68 10.33 9.76
CA ARG A 260 -20.07 10.65 11.06
C ARG A 260 -19.53 9.43 11.81
N LEU A 261 -20.19 8.27 11.67
CA LEU A 261 -19.72 7.02 12.28
C LEU A 261 -18.53 6.44 11.50
N ALA A 262 -18.57 6.54 10.16
CA ALA A 262 -17.45 6.18 9.31
C ALA A 262 -16.20 7.00 9.66
N ALA A 263 -16.34 8.33 9.78
CA ALA A 263 -15.22 9.20 10.16
C ALA A 263 -14.62 8.88 11.53
N ARG A 264 -15.45 8.46 12.50
CA ARG A 264 -14.99 8.16 13.86
C ARG A 264 -14.34 6.79 14.01
N TYR A 265 -14.83 5.77 13.30
CA TYR A 265 -14.45 4.37 13.55
C TYR A 265 -13.76 3.67 12.38
N VAL A 266 -13.94 4.17 11.16
CA VAL A 266 -13.39 3.56 9.94
C VAL A 266 -12.11 4.28 9.56
N MET A 267 -12.16 5.61 9.38
CA MET A 267 -10.99 6.40 8.93
C MET A 267 -9.73 6.17 9.79
N PRO A 268 -9.77 6.17 11.13
CA PRO A 268 -8.57 5.98 11.94
C PRO A 268 -7.90 4.61 11.76
N ARG A 269 -8.65 3.57 11.35
CA ARG A 269 -8.07 2.26 11.05
C ARG A 269 -7.21 2.30 9.78
N PHE A 270 -7.67 3.01 8.76
CA PHE A 270 -6.91 3.21 7.52
C PHE A 270 -5.71 4.13 7.74
N GLY A 271 -5.84 5.15 8.59
CA GLY A 271 -4.68 5.94 9.03
C GLY A 271 -3.62 5.09 9.74
N ALA A 272 -4.02 4.13 10.59
CA ALA A 272 -3.09 3.20 11.21
C ALA A 272 -2.39 2.28 10.19
N VAL A 273 -3.07 1.87 9.11
CA VAL A 273 -2.44 1.15 7.99
C VAL A 273 -1.35 2.00 7.34
N LEU A 274 -1.65 3.26 7.03
CA LEU A 274 -0.66 4.19 6.46
C LEU A 274 0.53 4.39 7.42
N SER A 275 0.29 4.54 8.72
CA SER A 275 1.36 4.64 9.72
C SER A 275 2.25 3.40 9.75
N ARG A 276 1.70 2.18 9.58
CA ARG A 276 2.51 0.95 9.48
C ARG A 276 3.39 0.95 8.23
N VAL A 277 2.86 1.40 7.09
CA VAL A 277 3.61 1.52 5.82
C VAL A 277 4.77 2.50 5.98
N VAL A 278 4.51 3.72 6.45
CA VAL A 278 5.52 4.75 6.67
C VAL A 278 6.57 4.29 7.70
N GLY A 279 6.12 3.66 8.78
CA GLY A 279 7.01 3.10 9.79
C GLY A 279 7.91 1.98 9.25
N HIS A 280 7.37 1.09 8.40
CA HIS A 280 8.16 0.03 7.76
C HIS A 280 9.24 0.62 6.83
N LEU A 281 8.88 1.62 6.03
CA LEU A 281 9.82 2.30 5.14
C LEU A 281 10.94 2.99 5.94
N ARG A 282 10.59 3.65 7.05
CA ARG A 282 11.58 4.29 7.94
C ARG A 282 12.56 3.26 8.52
N ARG A 283 12.06 2.12 9.01
CA ARG A 283 12.91 1.04 9.55
C ARG A 283 13.85 0.44 8.50
N LYS A 284 13.38 0.26 7.27
CA LYS A 284 14.19 -0.29 6.17
C LYS A 284 15.36 0.60 5.74
N GLN A 285 15.31 1.90 6.03
CA GLN A 285 16.44 2.80 5.73
C GLN A 285 17.62 2.63 6.69
N LEU A 286 17.44 1.90 7.78
CA LEU A 286 18.46 1.63 8.79
C LEU A 286 18.78 0.15 8.79
N ASP A 287 19.68 -0.26 7.91
CA ASP A 287 20.14 -1.65 7.82
C ASP A 287 21.19 -1.93 8.91
N PRO A 288 20.93 -2.83 9.88
CA PRO A 288 21.91 -3.15 10.92
C PRO A 288 23.24 -3.69 10.39
N SER A 289 23.28 -4.24 9.17
CA SER A 289 24.52 -4.71 8.56
C SER A 289 25.47 -3.58 8.16
N THR A 290 24.97 -2.33 8.06
CA THR A 290 25.78 -1.15 7.73
C THR A 290 26.19 -0.36 8.97
N PHE A 291 25.91 -0.85 10.18
CA PHE A 291 26.27 -0.15 11.42
C PHE A 291 27.76 -0.26 11.70
N ALA A 292 28.34 0.82 12.23
CA ALA A 292 29.74 0.84 12.61
C ALA A 292 30.01 -0.27 13.65
N PRO A 293 31.04 -1.11 13.45
CA PRO A 293 31.47 -2.09 14.44
C PRO A 293 31.77 -1.40 15.79
N GLN A 294 31.40 -2.03 16.90
CA GLN A 294 31.58 -1.42 18.23
C GLN A 294 33.04 -1.08 18.55
N ALA A 295 34.00 -1.81 17.97
CA ALA A 295 35.43 -1.55 18.13
C ALA A 295 35.89 -0.21 17.50
N GLU A 296 35.13 0.32 16.55
CA GLU A 296 35.41 1.59 15.85
C GLU A 296 34.72 2.79 16.51
N TRP A 297 33.93 2.55 17.57
CA TRP A 297 33.18 3.62 18.20
C TRP A 297 34.10 4.57 18.97
N THR A 298 33.78 5.85 18.89
CA THR A 298 34.43 6.85 19.73
C THR A 298 34.10 6.58 21.20
N ASP A 299 35.12 6.56 22.07
CA ASP A 299 34.90 6.46 23.51
C ASP A 299 34.17 7.72 24.01
N LYS A 300 32.86 7.60 24.19
CA LYS A 300 31.99 8.70 24.64
C LYS A 300 32.40 9.27 26.00
N HIS A 301 33.11 8.51 26.84
CA HIS A 301 33.56 8.99 28.14
C HIS A 301 34.76 9.92 28.03
N LYS A 302 35.57 9.75 26.98
CA LYS A 302 36.74 10.59 26.68
C LYS A 302 36.45 11.73 25.69
N ALA A 303 35.36 11.65 24.94
CA ALA A 303 34.98 12.70 24.01
C ALA A 303 34.73 14.03 24.73
N GLU A 304 35.43 15.09 24.31
CA GLU A 304 35.27 16.46 24.84
C GLU A 304 34.14 17.22 24.15
N PHE A 305 33.82 16.88 22.89
CA PHE A 305 32.80 17.56 22.08
C PHE A 305 31.91 16.55 21.35
N CYS A 306 30.65 16.93 21.14
CA CYS A 306 29.72 16.19 20.29
C CYS A 306 30.26 16.18 18.86
N GLN A 307 30.51 15.00 18.29
CA GLN A 307 31.01 14.88 16.91
C GLN A 307 29.98 15.32 15.85
N CYS A 308 28.71 15.45 16.22
CA CYS A 308 27.65 15.87 15.30
C CYS A 308 27.43 17.40 15.24
N CYS A 309 27.58 18.11 16.37
CA CYS A 309 27.29 19.55 16.45
C CYS A 309 28.44 20.37 17.05
N SER A 310 29.57 19.74 17.34
CA SER A 310 30.77 20.33 17.94
C SER A 310 30.56 21.00 19.31
N LYS A 311 29.39 20.81 19.94
CA LYS A 311 29.12 21.33 21.29
C LYS A 311 29.94 20.57 22.33
N HIS A 312 30.68 21.30 23.16
CA HIS A 312 31.47 20.72 24.25
C HIS A 312 30.56 19.96 25.25
N PHE A 313 30.97 18.77 25.69
CA PHE A 313 30.28 17.92 26.66
C PHE A 313 30.38 18.41 28.12
N GLY A 314 30.53 19.73 28.30
CA GLY A 314 30.63 20.39 29.60
C GLY A 314 31.63 21.54 29.58
N ALA A 315 31.17 22.78 29.40
CA ALA A 315 31.94 23.95 29.83
C ALA A 315 31.91 24.13 31.36
N VAL A 316 31.01 23.42 32.06
CA VAL A 316 30.81 23.47 33.51
C VAL A 316 30.77 22.03 34.05
N LYS A 317 31.78 21.65 34.85
CA LYS A 317 31.96 20.30 35.43
C LYS A 317 30.80 19.80 36.32
N LEU A 318 29.80 20.63 36.60
CA LEU A 318 28.63 20.31 37.43
C LEU A 318 27.41 19.82 36.63
N LEU A 319 27.41 19.94 35.29
CA LEU A 319 26.33 19.45 34.44
C LEU A 319 26.85 18.25 33.64
N ASP A 320 26.77 17.06 34.23
CA ASP A 320 27.09 15.80 33.55
C ASP A 320 26.13 15.60 32.37
N THR A 321 26.56 16.07 31.20
CA THR A 321 25.72 16.05 30.00
C THR A 321 25.75 14.65 29.45
N ARG A 322 24.60 13.95 29.50
CA ARG A 322 24.48 12.57 29.03
C ARG A 322 24.98 12.43 27.59
N ARG A 323 25.87 11.46 27.40
CA ARG A 323 26.55 11.17 26.13
C ARG A 323 26.07 9.83 25.58
N TYR A 324 25.95 9.77 24.26
CA TYR A 324 25.47 8.61 23.53
C TYR A 324 26.47 8.27 22.43
N ASN A 325 26.40 7.05 21.89
CA ASN A 325 27.06 6.71 20.63
C ASN A 325 25.99 6.55 19.55
N CYS A 326 26.27 7.03 18.34
CA CYS A 326 25.49 6.69 17.15
C CYS A 326 25.87 5.27 16.71
N VAL A 327 24.91 4.36 16.54
CA VAL A 327 25.23 3.00 16.05
C VAL A 327 25.65 2.99 14.58
N VAL A 328 25.24 3.98 13.78
CA VAL A 328 25.53 4.02 12.34
C VAL A 328 26.99 4.43 12.08
N CYS A 329 27.50 5.46 12.76
CA CYS A 329 28.86 5.97 12.55
C CYS A 329 29.82 5.76 13.72
N GLY A 330 29.34 5.32 14.89
CA GLY A 330 30.16 5.14 16.10
C GLY A 330 30.45 6.42 16.90
N ASP A 331 30.06 7.58 16.38
CA ASP A 331 30.36 8.89 16.98
C ASP A 331 29.76 9.11 18.37
N ALA A 332 30.51 9.80 19.22
CA ALA A 332 30.02 10.30 20.50
C ALA A 332 29.17 11.58 20.32
N ILE A 333 27.91 11.54 20.75
CA ILE A 333 26.93 12.59 20.51
C ILE A 333 26.20 13.04 21.78
N CYS A 334 25.72 14.28 21.76
CA CYS A 334 24.90 14.84 22.84
C CYS A 334 23.45 14.44 22.74
N HIS A 335 22.71 14.60 23.84
CA HIS A 335 21.28 14.32 23.89
C HIS A 335 20.48 15.01 22.77
N ALA A 336 20.82 16.26 22.43
CA ALA A 336 20.12 17.01 21.38
C ALA A 336 20.35 16.45 19.96
N CYS A 337 21.47 15.75 19.74
CA CYS A 337 21.78 15.10 18.47
C CYS A 337 21.37 13.62 18.45
N HIS A 338 20.95 13.05 19.58
CA HIS A 338 20.61 11.64 19.73
C HIS A 338 19.13 11.40 19.44
N HIS A 339 18.86 10.54 18.46
CA HIS A 339 17.53 10.08 18.11
C HIS A 339 17.43 8.58 18.32
N VAL A 340 16.29 8.12 18.81
CA VAL A 340 15.98 6.70 18.94
C VAL A 340 15.15 6.29 17.72
N GLU A 341 15.61 5.30 16.99
CA GLU A 341 14.90 4.73 15.84
C GLU A 341 14.68 3.23 16.04
N GLU A 342 13.61 2.71 15.45
CA GLU A 342 13.40 1.27 15.36
C GLU A 342 14.16 0.70 14.16
N VAL A 343 14.67 -0.52 14.29
CA VAL A 343 15.34 -1.24 13.20
C VAL A 343 14.83 -2.67 13.13
N GLU A 344 14.84 -3.21 11.92
CA GLU A 344 14.46 -4.60 11.65
C GLU A 344 15.72 -5.49 11.73
N VAL A 345 15.75 -6.42 12.68
CA VAL A 345 16.83 -7.39 12.82
C VAL A 345 16.35 -8.74 12.30
N ARG A 346 17.09 -9.33 11.35
CA ARG A 346 16.72 -10.61 10.74
C ARG A 346 16.53 -11.68 11.83
N GLY A 347 15.34 -12.29 11.86
CA GLY A 347 15.01 -13.38 12.80
C GLY A 347 14.71 -12.95 14.24
N ALA A 348 14.65 -11.65 14.54
CA ALA A 348 14.34 -11.14 15.87
C ALA A 348 13.19 -10.11 15.84
N ARG A 349 12.64 -9.79 17.02
CA ARG A 349 11.70 -8.67 17.16
C ARG A 349 12.41 -7.35 16.83
N ASN A 350 11.67 -6.37 16.32
CA ASN A 350 12.15 -5.00 16.15
C ASN A 350 12.80 -4.51 17.45
N THR A 351 13.94 -3.87 17.34
CA THR A 351 14.66 -3.26 18.47
C THR A 351 14.85 -1.78 18.20
N THR A 352 15.07 -1.01 19.26
CA THR A 352 15.42 0.39 19.16
C THR A 352 16.93 0.58 19.21
N VAL A 353 17.44 1.55 18.45
CA VAL A 353 18.85 1.93 18.42
C VAL A 353 19.00 3.45 18.49
N GLY A 354 20.14 3.90 19.00
CA GLY A 354 20.50 5.32 19.06
C GLY A 354 21.28 5.76 17.82
N ILE A 355 20.83 6.78 17.12
CA ILE A 355 21.50 7.36 15.95
C ILE A 355 21.68 8.87 16.10
N CYS A 356 22.67 9.44 15.40
CA CYS A 356 22.85 10.88 15.35
C CYS A 356 21.93 11.53 14.30
N VAL A 357 21.59 12.81 14.49
CA VAL A 357 20.81 13.58 13.50
C VAL A 357 21.49 13.63 12.12
N GLY A 358 22.83 13.60 12.07
CA GLY A 358 23.59 13.50 10.84
C GLY A 358 23.29 12.21 10.06
N CYS A 359 23.48 11.05 10.69
CA CYS A 359 23.17 9.73 10.11
C CYS A 359 21.69 9.56 9.81
N LYS A 360 20.81 10.07 10.67
CA LYS A 360 19.36 10.12 10.42
C LYS A 360 19.03 10.87 9.14
N THR A 361 19.77 11.94 8.84
CA THR A 361 19.59 12.74 7.62
C THR A 361 20.33 12.14 6.42
N ALA A 362 21.47 11.48 6.65
CA ALA A 362 22.28 10.87 5.60
C ALA A 362 21.71 9.54 5.09
N SER A 363 21.05 8.75 5.94
CA SER A 363 20.26 7.59 5.49
C SER A 363 19.16 8.03 4.50
N ARG A 364 18.59 9.24 4.67
CA ARG A 364 17.68 9.88 3.69
C ARG A 364 18.34 10.14 2.33
N LYS A 365 19.67 10.28 2.28
CA LYS A 365 20.45 10.54 1.04
C LYS A 365 21.03 9.24 0.44
N GLN A 366 21.47 8.30 1.26
CA GLN A 366 22.07 7.03 0.81
C GLN A 366 21.02 6.09 0.17
N SER A 367 19.76 6.17 0.61
CA SER A 367 18.62 5.52 -0.05
C SER A 367 18.40 6.00 -1.49
N ARG A 368 18.77 7.25 -1.81
CA ARG A 368 18.70 7.84 -3.15
C ARG A 368 19.83 7.37 -4.07
N ILE A 369 21.04 7.17 -3.54
CA ILE A 369 22.26 6.87 -4.33
C ILE A 369 22.48 5.36 -4.54
N SER A 370 22.26 4.52 -3.52
CA SER A 370 22.47 3.06 -3.60
C SER A 370 21.59 2.36 -4.64
N ARG A 371 20.51 3.02 -5.07
CA ARG A 371 19.56 2.51 -6.08
C ARG A 371 20.02 2.72 -7.53
N TRP A 372 20.92 3.67 -7.78
CA TRP A 372 21.53 3.83 -9.10
C TRP A 372 22.56 2.74 -9.36
N SER A 373 23.37 2.37 -8.36
CA SER A 373 24.46 1.39 -8.53
C SER A 373 24.00 -0.08 -8.54
N SER A 374 22.95 -0.42 -7.79
CA SER A 374 22.43 -1.81 -7.72
C SER A 374 21.67 -2.25 -8.98
N ARG A 375 21.20 -1.32 -9.81
CA ARG A 375 20.52 -1.60 -11.09
C ARG A 375 21.45 -2.09 -12.23
N TRP A 376 22.77 -1.91 -12.12
CA TRP A 376 23.71 -2.26 -13.20
C TRP A 376 24.51 -3.54 -12.95
N ASN A 377 24.62 -4.01 -11.70
CA ASN A 377 25.51 -5.14 -11.36
C ASN A 377 24.82 -6.51 -11.28
N SER A 378 23.51 -6.60 -11.51
CA SER A 378 22.77 -7.87 -11.35
C SER A 378 22.59 -8.66 -12.66
N SER A 379 23.16 -8.21 -13.79
CA SER A 379 22.91 -8.80 -15.11
C SER A 379 24.16 -9.15 -15.92
N ILE A 380 25.29 -9.46 -15.28
CA ILE A 380 26.42 -10.14 -15.96
C ILE A 380 26.87 -11.29 -15.08
N SER A 381 26.21 -12.42 -15.24
CA SER A 381 26.74 -13.74 -14.89
C SER A 381 25.93 -14.78 -15.64
N THR A 382 26.29 -14.99 -16.91
CA THR A 382 26.04 -16.27 -17.55
C THR A 382 27.23 -16.65 -18.42
N ASP A 383 27.62 -17.89 -18.16
CA ASP A 383 28.71 -18.67 -18.65
C ASP A 383 28.53 -19.05 -20.13
N SER A 384 29.57 -19.68 -20.67
CA SER A 384 29.58 -20.66 -21.77
C SER A 384 30.01 -20.22 -23.19
N THR A 385 31.23 -20.69 -23.49
CA THR A 385 31.62 -21.59 -24.61
C THR A 385 31.87 -21.05 -26.02
N GLU A 386 33.10 -21.36 -26.45
CA GLU A 386 33.60 -21.69 -27.79
C GLU A 386 32.65 -21.54 -28.98
N SER A 387 33.12 -20.80 -30.00
CA SER A 387 33.18 -21.33 -31.36
C SER A 387 34.17 -20.58 -32.22
N SER A 388 34.96 -21.38 -32.94
CA SER A 388 35.97 -21.00 -33.93
C SER A 388 35.39 -20.24 -35.11
N THR A 389 36.11 -19.22 -35.59
CA THR A 389 36.03 -18.82 -37.00
C THR A 389 37.39 -18.38 -37.55
N ARG A 390 37.92 -19.33 -38.32
CA ARG A 390 38.80 -19.31 -39.48
C ARG A 390 39.07 -17.94 -40.16
N SER A 391 40.32 -17.83 -40.60
CA SER A 391 41.05 -16.71 -41.19
C SER A 391 40.67 -16.33 -42.65
N LEU A 392 40.79 -15.01 -42.92
CA LEU A 392 41.26 -14.29 -44.14
C LEU A 392 40.50 -14.45 -45.48
N PRO A 393 40.76 -13.62 -46.53
CA PRO A 393 41.47 -12.32 -46.68
C PRO A 393 40.53 -11.23 -47.33
N ILE A 394 40.81 -9.92 -47.45
CA ILE A 394 41.94 -9.13 -47.99
C ILE A 394 41.99 -7.81 -47.22
#